data_AF-A0A0F9HLF1-F1
#
_entry.id   AF-A0A0F9HLF1-F1
#
_cell.length_a   1.000
_cell.length_b   1.000
_cell.length_c   1.000
_cell.angle_alpha   90.00
_cell.angle_beta   90.00
_cell.angle_gamma   90.00
#
_symmetry.space_group_name_H-M   'P 1'
#
loop_
_entity.id
_entity.type
_entity.pdbx_description
1 polymer ?
#
loop_
_entity_poly.entity_id
_entity_poly.type
_entity_poly.pdbx_seq_one_letter_code
_entity_poly.pdbx_strand_id
1 'polypeptide(L)'
;MFSIWLLISIVPVLIYKNYKQAYSMNFLTFFFPNFFLYAFLRNNYLPYFNANFLNLIVKTIILGITLIFFSIGLTFALKKIGNPKIIQEDLHHIAESIKSKCPNCRAEFNSTPKYCYNCNMELMRKPEEVL
;
A
#
# COMPACT_ATOMS: atom_id res chain seq x y z
N MET A 1 -23.96 3.31 13.07
CA MET A 1 -22.87 2.57 13.76
C MET A 1 -21.98 1.77 12.82
N PHE A 2 -22.44 1.38 11.61
CA PHE A 2 -21.60 0.69 10.60
C PHE A 2 -20.65 1.60 9.80
N SER A 3 -20.92 2.90 9.75
CA SER A 3 -20.18 3.88 8.94
C SER A 3 -18.71 4.04 9.33
N ILE A 4 -18.36 3.81 10.60
CA ILE A 4 -16.97 3.88 11.08
C ILE A 4 -16.12 2.78 10.43
N TRP A 5 -16.67 1.56 10.28
CA TRP A 5 -15.97 0.47 9.62
C TRP A 5 -15.73 0.74 8.14
N LEU A 6 -16.67 1.41 7.47
CA LEU A 6 -16.48 1.85 6.09
C LEU A 6 -15.36 2.87 5.98
N LEU A 7 -15.27 3.85 6.89
CA LEU A 7 -14.17 4.82 6.92
C LEU A 7 -12.81 4.14 7.15
N ILE A 8 -12.72 3.24 8.14
CA ILE A 8 -11.49 2.49 8.42
C ILE A 8 -11.08 1.66 7.19
N SER A 9 -12.06 1.11 6.46
CA SER A 9 -11.80 0.27 5.28
C SER A 9 -11.19 1.00 4.09
N ILE A 10 -11.28 2.33 4.06
CA ILE A 10 -10.66 3.16 3.01
C ILE A 10 -9.14 3.12 3.16
N VAL A 11 -8.60 3.04 4.38
CA VAL A 11 -7.16 3.14 4.64
C VAL A 11 -6.36 2.05 3.90
N PRO A 12 -6.69 0.75 4.01
CA PRO A 12 -5.97 -0.27 3.25
C PRO A 12 -6.18 -0.16 1.74
N VAL A 13 -7.34 0.31 1.29
CA VAL A 13 -7.61 0.50 -0.14
C VAL A 13 -6.73 1.62 -0.75
N LEU A 14 -6.41 2.66 0.03
CA LEU A 14 -5.50 3.72 -0.41
C LEU A 14 -4.03 3.28 -0.40
N ILE A 15 -3.63 2.44 0.57
CA ILE A 15 -2.24 1.97 0.71
C ILE A 15 -1.93 0.87 -0.31
N TYR A 16 -2.84 -0.08 -0.51
CA TYR A 16 -2.62 -1.24 -1.37
C TYR A 16 -3.20 -1.03 -2.77
N LYS A 17 -2.33 -1.02 -3.80
CA LYS A 17 -2.74 -0.93 -5.21
C LYS A 17 -3.51 -2.16 -5.71
N ASN A 18 -3.43 -3.29 -4.99
CA ASN A 18 -4.09 -4.54 -5.36
C ASN A 18 -5.32 -4.78 -4.47
N TYR A 19 -6.48 -4.99 -5.11
CA TYR A 19 -7.74 -5.28 -4.43
C TYR A 19 -7.63 -6.47 -3.49
N LYS A 20 -6.81 -7.48 -3.85
CA LYS A 20 -6.62 -8.69 -3.03
C LYS A 20 -6.01 -8.39 -1.68
N GLN A 21 -5.00 -7.53 -1.66
CA GLN A 21 -4.33 -7.11 -0.43
C GLN A 21 -5.22 -6.18 0.38
N ALA A 22 -5.90 -5.24 -0.28
CA ALA A 22 -6.80 -4.30 0.39
C ALA A 22 -7.95 -4.99 1.13
N TYR A 23 -8.68 -5.91 0.47
CA TYR A 23 -9.78 -6.63 1.16
C TYR A 23 -9.25 -7.57 2.25
N SER A 24 -8.10 -8.21 2.05
CA SER A 24 -7.52 -9.13 3.03
C SER A 24 -7.14 -8.37 4.32
N MET A 25 -6.53 -7.20 4.18
CA MET A 25 -6.21 -6.35 5.32
C MET A 25 -7.48 -5.81 5.99
N ASN A 26 -8.46 -5.35 5.20
CA ASN A 26 -9.76 -4.92 5.74
C ASN A 26 -10.46 -6.04 6.53
N PHE A 27 -10.41 -7.27 6.03
CA PHE A 27 -10.96 -8.42 6.73
C PHE A 27 -10.22 -8.66 8.05
N LEU A 28 -8.90 -8.55 8.09
CA LEU A 28 -8.10 -8.76 9.30
C LEU A 28 -8.37 -7.66 10.34
N THR A 29 -8.35 -6.39 9.93
CA THR A 29 -8.67 -5.23 10.78
C THR A 29 -10.10 -5.28 11.30
N PHE A 30 -11.02 -5.88 10.54
CA PHE A 30 -12.39 -6.11 10.98
C PHE A 30 -12.51 -7.31 11.93
N PHE A 31 -11.98 -8.47 11.54
CA PHE A 31 -12.15 -9.72 12.26
C PHE A 31 -11.47 -9.70 13.62
N PHE A 32 -10.24 -9.17 13.69
CA PHE A 32 -9.43 -9.25 14.90
C PHE A 32 -10.10 -8.53 16.09
N PRO A 33 -10.48 -7.24 16.02
CA PRO A 33 -11.15 -6.57 17.15
C PRO A 33 -12.51 -7.20 17.49
N ASN A 34 -13.27 -7.66 16.49
CA ASN A 34 -14.57 -8.30 16.74
C ASN A 34 -14.40 -9.64 17.45
N PHE A 35 -13.39 -10.44 17.11
CA PHE A 35 -13.08 -11.69 17.79
C PHE A 35 -12.79 -11.47 19.28
N PHE A 36 -11.94 -10.49 19.60
CA PHE A 36 -11.63 -10.16 21.00
C PHE A 36 -12.86 -9.62 21.74
N LEU A 37 -13.71 -8.83 21.07
CA LEU A 37 -14.99 -8.38 21.66
C LEU A 37 -15.88 -9.57 22.02
N TYR A 38 -15.98 -10.58 21.14
CA TYR A 38 -16.75 -11.80 21.42
C TYR A 38 -16.18 -12.60 22.58
N ALA A 39 -14.87 -12.80 22.61
CA ALA A 39 -14.20 -13.47 23.72
C ALA A 39 -14.42 -12.73 25.06
N PHE A 40 -14.32 -11.40 25.04
CA PHE A 40 -14.56 -10.55 26.20
C PHE A 40 -16.01 -10.65 26.69
N LEU A 41 -17.00 -10.56 25.79
CA LEU A 41 -18.42 -10.67 26.14
C LEU A 41 -18.76 -12.05 26.72
N ARG A 42 -18.20 -13.12 26.14
CA ARG A 42 -18.38 -14.48 26.68
C ARG A 42 -17.84 -14.60 28.11
N ASN A 43 -16.71 -13.97 28.41
CA ASN A 43 -16.05 -14.11 29.71
C ASN A 43 -16.66 -13.21 30.80
N ASN A 44 -17.04 -11.98 30.46
CA ASN A 44 -17.52 -11.00 31.44
C ASN A 44 -19.05 -10.88 31.52
N TYR A 45 -19.76 -11.24 30.44
CA TYR A 45 -21.20 -11.02 30.30
C TYR A 45 -21.90 -12.23 29.66
N LEU A 46 -21.68 -13.43 30.22
CA LEU A 46 -22.19 -14.70 29.70
C LEU A 46 -23.71 -14.74 29.40
N PRO A 47 -24.63 -14.29 30.29
CA PRO A 47 -26.06 -14.34 29.99
C PRO A 47 -26.45 -13.41 28.83
N TYR A 48 -25.83 -12.24 28.74
CA TYR A 48 -26.03 -11.32 27.62
C TYR A 48 -25.51 -11.91 26.30
N PHE A 49 -24.32 -12.53 26.36
CA PHE A 49 -23.71 -13.19 25.22
C PHE A 49 -24.62 -14.30 24.68
N ASN A 50 -25.09 -15.21 25.53
CA ASN A 50 -25.95 -16.32 25.10
C ASN A 50 -27.27 -15.85 24.48
N ALA A 51 -27.88 -14.80 25.03
CA ALA A 51 -29.13 -14.24 24.51
C ALA A 51 -28.96 -13.53 23.15
N ASN A 52 -27.78 -12.94 22.88
CA ASN A 52 -27.56 -12.09 21.72
C ASN A 52 -26.57 -12.65 20.70
N PHE A 53 -25.91 -13.78 20.97
CA PHE A 53 -24.83 -14.33 20.16
C PHE A 53 -25.22 -14.46 18.69
N LEU A 54 -26.40 -15.02 18.43
CA LEU A 54 -26.90 -15.27 17.08
C LEU A 54 -27.17 -13.95 16.33
N ASN A 55 -27.69 -12.93 17.02
CA ASN A 55 -27.90 -11.61 16.43
C ASN A 55 -26.58 -10.90 16.14
N LEU A 56 -25.63 -10.96 17.08
CA LEU A 56 -24.31 -10.34 16.93
C LEU A 56 -23.54 -10.97 15.77
N ILE A 57 -23.48 -12.30 15.70
CA ILE A 57 -22.71 -13.00 14.67
C ILE A 57 -23.29 -12.74 13.27
N VAL A 58 -24.63 -12.72 13.13
CA VAL A 58 -25.28 -12.40 11.85
C VAL A 58 -24.96 -10.97 11.42
N LYS A 59 -25.02 -9.99 12.35
CA LYS A 59 -24.61 -8.61 12.05
C LYS A 59 -23.15 -8.50 11.63
N THR A 60 -22.25 -9.24 12.27
CA THR A 60 -20.82 -9.29 11.90
C THR A 60 -20.62 -9.89 10.51
N ILE A 61 -21.35 -10.96 10.16
CA ILE A 61 -21.28 -11.58 8.83
C ILE A 61 -21.76 -10.59 7.74
N ILE A 62 -22.93 -9.96 7.95
CA ILE A 62 -23.47 -8.97 7.00
C ILE A 62 -22.48 -7.84 6.79
N LEU A 63 -21.88 -7.32 7.87
CA LEU A 63 -20.89 -6.26 7.80
C LEU A 63 -19.61 -6.71 7.08
N GLY A 64 -19.12 -7.91 7.36
CA GLY A 64 -17.93 -8.47 6.69
C GLY A 64 -18.13 -8.61 5.18
N ILE A 65 -19.29 -9.12 4.76
CA ILE A 65 -19.67 -9.22 3.34
C ILE A 65 -19.73 -7.81 2.71
N THR A 66 -20.36 -6.85 3.39
CA THR A 66 -20.45 -5.47 2.93
C THR A 66 -19.07 -4.84 2.74
N LEU A 67 -18.13 -5.07 3.67
CA LEU A 67 -16.75 -4.58 3.58
C LEU A 67 -15.99 -5.17 2.39
N ILE A 68 -16.20 -6.44 2.07
CA ILE A 68 -15.56 -7.07 0.90
C ILE A 68 -16.03 -6.39 -0.39
N PHE A 69 -17.34 -6.27 -0.59
CA PHE A 69 -17.89 -5.61 -1.77
C PHE A 69 -17.49 -4.14 -1.86
N PHE A 70 -17.49 -3.43 -0.73
CA PHE A 70 -17.04 -2.05 -0.66
C PHE A 70 -15.55 -1.90 -1.04
N SER A 71 -14.68 -2.77 -0.51
CA SER A 71 -13.24 -2.75 -0.82
C SER A 71 -12.97 -3.00 -2.31
N ILE A 72 -13.69 -3.97 -2.90
CA ILE A 72 -13.58 -4.28 -4.33
C ILE A 72 -14.06 -3.08 -5.15
N GLY A 73 -15.27 -2.58 -4.88
CA GLY A 73 -15.87 -1.46 -5.61
C GLY A 73 -15.02 -0.19 -5.54
N LEU A 74 -14.52 0.14 -4.35
CA LEU A 74 -13.66 1.31 -4.15
C LEU A 74 -12.33 1.17 -4.88
N THR A 75 -11.71 -0.02 -4.88
CA THR A 75 -10.47 -0.25 -5.64
C THR A 75 -10.67 -0.06 -7.14
N PHE A 76 -11.79 -0.56 -7.69
CA PHE A 76 -12.13 -0.34 -9.10
C PHE A 76 -12.42 1.13 -9.41
N ALA A 77 -13.16 1.83 -8.56
CA ALA A 77 -13.43 3.25 -8.71
C ALA A 77 -12.14 4.08 -8.69
N LEU A 78 -11.23 3.81 -7.75
CA LEU A 78 -9.94 4.49 -7.67
C LEU A 78 -9.05 4.21 -8.88
N LYS A 79 -9.03 2.97 -9.40
CA LYS A 79 -8.31 2.64 -10.64
C LYS A 79 -8.86 3.38 -11.86
N LYS A 80 -10.16 3.67 -11.89
CA LYS A 80 -10.78 4.45 -12.98
C LYS A 80 -10.41 5.93 -12.90
N ILE A 81 -10.15 6.44 -11.70
CA ILE A 81 -9.84 7.87 -11.44
C ILE A 81 -8.33 8.14 -11.50
N GLY A 82 -7.50 7.20 -11.04
CA GLY A 82 -6.05 7.35 -10.99
C GLY A 82 -5.37 6.84 -12.26
N ASN A 83 -4.86 7.76 -13.10
CA ASN A 83 -3.90 7.43 -14.14
C ASN A 83 -2.60 6.91 -13.47
N PRO A 84 -2.21 5.63 -13.62
CA PRO A 84 -1.07 5.06 -12.91
C PRO A 84 0.31 5.52 -13.44
N LYS A 85 0.36 6.49 -14.37
CA LYS A 85 1.58 6.87 -15.10
C LYS A 85 2.55 7.77 -14.31
N ILE A 86 2.04 8.58 -13.38
CA ILE A 86 2.80 9.71 -12.82
C ILE A 86 4.03 9.25 -12.01
N ILE A 87 3.95 8.13 -11.28
CA ILE A 87 5.08 7.67 -10.45
C ILE A 87 6.14 6.93 -11.28
N GLN A 88 5.75 6.30 -12.40
CA GLN A 88 6.67 5.46 -13.17
C GLN A 88 7.52 6.27 -14.17
N GLU A 89 6.98 7.39 -14.67
CA GLU A 89 7.72 8.35 -15.50
C GLU A 89 8.83 9.06 -14.70
N ASP A 90 8.54 9.48 -13.46
CA ASP A 90 9.51 10.20 -12.63
C ASP A 90 10.74 9.35 -12.27
N LEU A 91 10.54 8.07 -11.91
CA LEU A 91 11.67 7.17 -11.64
C LEU A 91 12.50 6.87 -12.90
N HIS A 92 11.89 6.86 -14.09
CA HIS A 92 12.62 6.61 -15.33
C HIS A 92 13.50 7.80 -15.70
N HIS A 93 13.01 9.03 -15.53
CA HIS A 93 13.79 10.25 -15.72
C HIS A 93 14.95 10.35 -14.72
N ILE A 94 14.72 10.01 -13.45
CA ILE A 94 15.77 9.96 -12.43
C ILE A 94 16.82 8.89 -12.80
N ALA A 95 16.39 7.69 -13.20
CA ALA A 95 17.31 6.62 -13.62
C ALA A 95 18.15 7.00 -14.85
N GLU A 96 17.59 7.77 -15.79
CA GLU A 96 18.33 8.29 -16.93
C GLU A 96 19.33 9.38 -16.56
N SER A 97 18.99 10.26 -15.60
CA SER A 97 19.92 11.30 -15.12
C SER A 97 21.15 10.77 -14.37
N ILE A 98 21.11 9.54 -13.86
CA ILE A 98 22.20 8.92 -13.09
C ILE A 98 23.21 8.20 -14.00
N LYS A 99 22.87 7.99 -15.29
CA LYS A 99 23.77 7.35 -16.26
C LYS A 99 24.94 8.29 -16.58
N SER A 100 26.16 7.81 -16.37
CA SER A 100 27.37 8.55 -16.72
C SER A 100 28.14 7.83 -17.83
N LYS A 101 28.77 8.61 -18.71
CA LYS A 101 29.59 8.10 -19.81
C LYS A 101 31.03 8.53 -19.62
N CYS A 102 31.96 7.59 -19.70
CA CYS A 102 33.37 7.91 -19.63
C CYS A 102 33.80 8.69 -20.88
N PRO A 103 34.44 9.87 -20.75
CA PRO A 103 34.89 10.66 -21.89
C PRO A 103 36.04 9.98 -22.67
N ASN A 104 36.80 9.10 -22.01
CA ASN A 104 37.99 8.48 -22.60
C ASN A 104 37.66 7.18 -23.36
N CYS A 105 36.95 6.25 -22.73
CA CYS A 105 36.67 4.93 -23.33
C CYS A 105 35.21 4.71 -23.73
N ARG A 106 34.35 5.73 -23.57
CA ARG A 106 32.91 5.71 -23.88
C ARG A 106 32.10 4.64 -23.17
N ALA A 107 32.66 4.00 -22.14
CA ALA A 107 31.94 3.06 -21.29
C ALA A 107 30.80 3.78 -20.56
N GLU A 108 29.63 3.13 -20.52
CA GLU A 108 28.42 3.64 -19.90
C GLU A 108 28.22 2.97 -18.53
N PHE A 109 27.94 3.78 -17.53
CA PHE A 109 27.76 3.33 -16.16
C PHE A 109 26.37 3.75 -15.67
N ASN A 110 25.65 2.82 -15.04
CA ASN A 110 24.36 3.09 -14.38
C ASN A 110 24.54 3.79 -13.01
N SER A 111 25.63 4.53 -12.85
CA SER A 111 26.02 5.26 -11.64
C SER A 111 27.07 6.31 -12.02
N THR A 112 27.44 7.18 -11.09
CA THR A 112 28.53 8.15 -11.23
C THR A 112 29.78 7.67 -10.46
N PRO A 113 30.54 6.68 -10.97
CA PRO A 113 31.73 6.22 -10.29
C PRO A 113 32.82 7.30 -10.34
N LYS A 114 33.64 7.38 -9.28
CA LYS A 114 34.78 8.32 -9.24
C LYS A 114 35.86 7.98 -10.29
N TYR A 115 36.00 6.70 -10.60
CA TYR A 115 36.94 6.18 -11.58
C TYR A 115 36.21 5.35 -12.62
N CYS A 116 36.64 5.42 -13.88
CA CYS A 116 36.16 4.52 -14.90
C CYS A 116 36.83 3.14 -14.75
N TYR A 117 36.07 2.11 -14.39
CA TYR A 117 36.60 0.75 -14.20
C TYR A 117 37.16 0.09 -15.47
N ASN A 118 36.88 0.66 -16.65
CA ASN A 118 37.36 0.12 -17.92
C ASN A 118 38.70 0.73 -18.37
N CYS A 119 38.93 2.02 -18.10
CA CYS A 119 40.17 2.70 -18.50
C CYS A 119 40.98 3.26 -17.33
N ASN A 120 40.57 2.99 -16.10
CA ASN A 120 41.18 3.46 -14.84
C ASN A 120 41.41 4.97 -14.76
N MET A 121 40.68 5.77 -15.53
CA MET A 121 40.78 7.23 -15.54
C MET A 121 39.78 7.84 -14.55
N GLU A 122 40.18 8.92 -13.88
CA GLU A 122 39.31 9.69 -13.01
C GLU A 122 38.25 10.45 -13.83
N LEU A 123 36.98 10.30 -13.43
CA LEU A 123 35.87 11.02 -14.03
C LEU A 123 35.74 12.36 -13.29
N MET A 124 36.32 13.43 -13.87
CA MET A 124 36.30 14.75 -13.23
C MET A 124 34.86 15.20 -12.91
N ARG A 125 34.55 15.39 -11.63
CA ARG A 125 33.40 16.19 -11.19
C ARG A 125 33.66 17.62 -11.65
N LYS A 126 32.86 18.15 -12.58
CA LYS A 126 32.59 19.58 -12.52
C LYS A 126 31.68 19.82 -11.31
N PRO A 127 32.02 20.73 -10.38
CA PRO A 127 31.06 21.20 -9.40
C PRO A 127 30.03 22.04 -10.15
N GLU A 128 28.77 21.60 -10.20
CA GLU A 128 27.68 22.52 -10.54
C GLU A 128 27.43 23.39 -9.31
N GLU A 129 27.78 24.67 -9.46
CA GLU A 129 27.39 25.76 -8.59
C GLU A 129 25.87 25.80 -8.47
N VAL A 130 25.38 25.78 -7.23
CA VAL A 130 24.01 26.12 -6.89
C VAL A 130 23.84 27.62 -7.17
N LEU A 131 23.02 27.96 -8.15
CA LEU A 131 22.40 29.29 -8.27
C LEU A 131 20.95 29.16 -8.72
#